data_AF-A0A925V840-F1
#
_entry.id   AF-A0A925V840-F1
#
_cell.length_a   1.000
_cell.length_b   1.000
_cell.length_c   1.000
_cell.angle_alpha   90.00
_cell.angle_beta   90.00
_cell.angle_gamma   90.00
#
_symmetry.space_group_name_H-M   'P 1'
#
loop_
_entity.id
_entity.type
_entity.pdbx_description
1 polymer ?
#
loop_
_entity_poly.entity_id
_entity_poly.type
_entity_poly.pdbx_seq_one_letter_code
_entity_poly.pdbx_strand_id
1 'polypeptide(L)'
;MVARMVLERLQSRGASFAPDIARAIGQPVDLVDEGLGELVASGRVTCDSFGGLRSLLTSSRRAGTHDGRWSLLELDGMAVDRADAMAPAEQVARQLLRRTGVIFRRTHARERIAMPWRDVARACRVLEARGEIRGGRFVAGFDGEQYALPDAITLLRRVRREGERAAVEVAPGDPLDFRGILTPEPMPPGAHAIASTVAPGVIVGA
;
A
#
# COMPACT_ATOMS: atom_id res chain seq x y z
N MET A 1 -6.41 33.66 2.50
CA MET A 1 -7.17 34.02 3.73
C MET A 1 -8.43 33.18 3.86
N VAL A 2 -9.29 33.16 2.84
CA VAL A 2 -10.53 32.36 2.83
C VAL A 2 -10.25 30.85 2.94
N ALA A 3 -9.24 30.32 2.24
CA ALA A 3 -8.82 28.91 2.36
C ALA A 3 -8.57 28.47 3.83
N ARG A 4 -7.91 29.32 4.63
CA ARG A 4 -7.68 29.03 6.05
C ARG A 4 -9.00 28.96 6.85
N MET A 5 -9.92 29.89 6.60
CA MET A 5 -11.23 29.91 7.26
C MET A 5 -12.09 28.69 6.87
N VAL A 6 -12.04 28.28 5.60
CA VAL A 6 -12.68 27.06 5.11
C VAL A 6 -12.10 25.83 5.82
N LEU A 7 -10.78 25.75 5.93
CA LEU A 7 -10.08 24.67 6.64
C LEU A 7 -10.49 24.59 8.12
N GLU A 8 -10.45 25.72 8.83
CA GLU A 8 -10.86 25.80 10.24
C GLU A 8 -12.34 25.42 10.44
N ARG A 9 -13.20 25.78 9.47
CA ARG A 9 -14.61 25.36 9.48
C ARG A 9 -14.77 23.86 9.31
N LEU A 10 -14.06 23.25 8.36
CA LEU A 10 -14.10 21.80 8.14
C LEU A 10 -13.51 21.03 9.32
N GLN A 11 -12.47 21.56 9.98
CA GLN A 11 -11.89 20.98 11.21
C GLN A 11 -12.88 20.97 12.38
N SER A 12 -13.65 22.04 12.56
CA SER A 12 -14.58 22.15 13.69
C SER A 12 -15.91 21.44 13.46
N ARG A 13 -16.39 21.36 12.21
CA ARG A 13 -17.75 20.86 11.90
C ARG A 13 -17.79 19.56 11.10
N GLY A 14 -16.70 19.18 10.45
CA GLY A 14 -16.64 18.03 9.56
C GLY A 14 -17.19 18.32 8.15
N ALA A 15 -17.48 17.25 7.41
CA ALA A 15 -17.89 17.32 6.01
C ALA A 15 -19.12 18.23 5.79
N SER A 16 -19.01 19.20 4.89
CA SER A 16 -19.99 20.28 4.71
C SER A 16 -20.16 20.69 3.25
N PHE A 17 -21.33 21.19 2.87
CA PHE A 17 -21.56 21.75 1.53
C PHE A 17 -20.97 23.16 1.40
N ALA A 18 -20.52 23.54 0.21
CA ALA A 18 -19.91 24.87 -0.02
C ALA A 18 -20.82 26.05 0.39
N PRO A 19 -22.15 26.04 0.13
CA PRO A 19 -23.05 27.10 0.62
C PRO A 19 -23.13 27.17 2.15
N ASP A 20 -23.02 26.04 2.84
CA ASP A 20 -23.06 26.00 4.31
C ASP A 20 -21.74 26.51 4.92
N ILE A 21 -20.61 26.22 4.27
CA ILE A 21 -19.31 26.78 4.62
C ILE A 21 -19.34 28.30 4.44
N ALA A 22 -19.78 28.78 3.27
CA ALA A 22 -19.91 30.19 2.94
C ALA A 22 -20.77 30.96 3.96
N ARG A 23 -21.94 30.42 4.29
CA ARG A 23 -22.83 30.98 5.32
C ARG A 23 -22.15 31.03 6.70
N ALA A 24 -21.41 29.99 7.07
CA ALA A 24 -20.78 29.90 8.38
C ALA A 24 -19.60 30.85 8.56
N ILE A 25 -18.81 31.09 7.50
CA ILE A 25 -17.63 31.95 7.55
C ILE A 25 -17.89 33.40 7.07
N GLY A 26 -19.12 33.69 6.65
CA GLY A 26 -19.54 35.03 6.21
C GLY A 26 -18.90 35.47 4.90
N GLN A 27 -18.63 34.54 3.98
CA GLN A 27 -17.99 34.83 2.68
C GLN A 27 -18.91 34.47 1.51
N PRO A 28 -18.80 35.17 0.36
CA PRO A 28 -19.43 34.76 -0.89
C PRO A 28 -19.00 33.35 -1.31
N VAL A 29 -19.91 32.60 -1.92
CA VAL A 29 -19.64 31.21 -2.34
C VAL A 29 -18.50 31.14 -3.36
N ASP A 30 -18.37 32.12 -4.24
CA ASP A 30 -17.27 32.17 -5.23
C ASP A 30 -15.89 32.23 -4.56
N LEU A 31 -15.74 33.01 -3.47
CA LEU A 31 -14.48 33.07 -2.70
C LEU A 31 -14.23 31.78 -1.92
N VAL A 32 -15.30 31.09 -1.49
CA VAL A 32 -15.19 29.76 -0.88
C VAL A 32 -14.74 28.73 -1.90
N ASP A 33 -15.25 28.77 -3.13
CA ASP A 33 -14.83 27.89 -4.21
C ASP A 33 -13.35 28.12 -4.58
N GLU A 34 -12.89 29.37 -4.64
CA GLU A 34 -11.46 29.69 -4.80
C GLU A 34 -10.62 29.12 -3.65
N GLY A 35 -11.08 29.28 -2.41
CA GLY A 35 -10.42 28.72 -1.23
C GLY A 35 -10.39 27.19 -1.21
N LEU A 36 -11.47 26.53 -1.65
CA LEU A 36 -11.52 25.07 -1.82
C LEU A 36 -10.57 24.63 -2.94
N GLY A 37 -10.46 25.39 -4.04
CA GLY A 37 -9.46 25.18 -5.08
C GLY A 37 -8.03 25.16 -4.55
N GLU A 38 -7.67 26.14 -3.73
CA GLU A 38 -6.36 26.22 -3.06
C GLU A 38 -6.11 25.01 -2.14
N LEU A 39 -7.13 24.62 -1.36
CA LEU A 39 -7.02 23.49 -0.44
C LEU A 39 -6.96 22.13 -1.16
N VAL A 40 -7.66 21.96 -2.28
CA VAL A 40 -7.58 20.76 -3.12
C VAL A 40 -6.19 20.68 -3.77
N ALA A 41 -5.69 21.78 -4.33
CA ALA A 41 -4.38 21.85 -4.94
C ALA A 41 -3.25 21.54 -3.94
N SER A 42 -3.44 21.89 -2.66
CA SER A 42 -2.52 21.56 -1.56
C SER A 42 -2.79 20.21 -0.88
N GLY A 43 -3.76 19.43 -1.36
CA GLY A 43 -4.06 18.10 -0.83
C GLY A 43 -4.66 18.10 0.58
N ARG A 44 -5.37 19.15 0.98
CA ARG A 44 -5.92 19.31 2.34
C ARG A 44 -7.40 18.99 2.44
N VAL A 45 -8.14 19.03 1.34
CA VAL A 45 -9.58 18.74 1.28
C VAL A 45 -9.93 17.90 0.05
N THR A 46 -11.05 17.20 0.14
CA THR A 46 -11.63 16.40 -0.94
C THR A 46 -13.15 16.60 -0.99
N CYS A 47 -13.78 16.14 -2.08
CA CYS A 47 -15.24 16.18 -2.28
C CYS A 47 -15.78 14.77 -2.52
N ASP A 48 -16.96 14.45 -1.99
CA ASP A 48 -17.64 13.17 -2.23
C ASP A 48 -18.35 13.10 -3.61
N SER A 49 -18.29 14.18 -4.41
CA SER A 49 -18.81 14.23 -5.79
C SER A 49 -17.74 14.66 -6.79
N PHE A 50 -17.75 14.01 -7.96
CA PHE A 50 -16.96 14.42 -9.12
C PHE A 50 -17.43 15.76 -9.71
N GLY A 51 -18.70 16.15 -9.47
CA GLY A 51 -19.24 17.44 -9.91
C GLY A 51 -18.47 18.60 -9.30
N GLY A 52 -18.38 18.64 -7.97
CA GLY A 52 -17.64 19.67 -7.23
C GLY A 52 -16.14 19.69 -7.53
N LEU A 53 -15.50 18.54 -7.80
CA LEU A 53 -14.07 18.54 -8.16
C LEU A 53 -13.84 19.06 -9.60
N ARG A 54 -14.71 18.70 -10.55
CA ARG A 54 -14.59 19.16 -11.94
C ARG A 54 -14.87 20.65 -12.11
N SER A 55 -15.74 21.23 -11.29
CA SER A 55 -16.01 22.68 -11.33
C SER A 55 -14.75 23.50 -11.01
N LEU A 56 -13.91 23.02 -10.07
CA LEU A 56 -12.61 23.63 -9.74
C LEU A 56 -11.55 23.46 -10.84
N LEU A 57 -11.54 22.30 -11.52
CA LEU A 57 -10.51 21.96 -12.51
C LEU A 57 -10.74 22.58 -13.90
N THR A 58 -11.99 22.80 -14.29
CA THR A 58 -12.31 23.14 -15.69
C THR A 58 -12.53 24.64 -15.93
N SER A 59 -12.36 25.50 -14.91
CA SER A 59 -12.72 26.92 -14.94
C SER A 59 -14.14 27.21 -15.47
N SER A 60 -14.96 26.15 -15.63
CA SER A 60 -16.29 26.21 -16.20
C SER A 60 -17.26 26.37 -15.05
N ARG A 61 -17.54 27.63 -14.71
CA ARG A 61 -18.55 28.06 -13.72
C ARG A 61 -19.98 27.58 -14.05
N ARG A 62 -20.16 26.76 -15.08
CA ARG A 62 -21.44 26.25 -15.59
C ARG A 62 -21.64 24.74 -15.39
N ALA A 63 -20.66 24.01 -14.87
CA ALA A 63 -20.78 22.58 -14.65
C ALA A 63 -21.02 22.26 -13.16
N GLY A 64 -22.28 22.03 -12.79
CA GLY A 64 -22.66 21.41 -11.51
C GLY A 64 -22.43 22.29 -10.28
N THR A 65 -23.41 23.16 -10.01
CA THR A 65 -23.57 23.97 -8.79
C THR A 65 -23.27 23.17 -7.53
N HIS A 66 -22.10 23.42 -6.92
CA HIS A 66 -21.70 23.02 -5.57
C HIS A 66 -22.13 21.60 -5.15
N ASP A 67 -22.05 20.65 -6.08
CA ASP A 67 -22.50 19.28 -5.80
C ASP A 67 -21.41 18.53 -5.02
N GLY A 68 -21.84 17.90 -3.93
CA GLY A 68 -21.00 17.16 -3.00
C GLY A 68 -20.60 17.91 -1.72
N ARG A 69 -20.22 17.13 -0.73
CA ARG A 69 -19.72 17.56 0.57
C ARG A 69 -18.21 17.61 0.55
N TRP A 70 -17.68 18.76 0.94
CA TRP A 70 -16.27 18.99 1.14
C TRP A 70 -15.86 18.49 2.51
N SER A 71 -14.80 17.71 2.58
CA SER A 71 -14.26 17.14 3.81
C SER A 71 -12.75 17.33 3.85
N LEU A 72 -12.17 17.31 5.05
CA LEU A 72 -10.73 17.28 5.18
C LEU A 72 -10.20 16.00 4.53
N LEU A 73 -9.20 16.15 3.68
CA LEU A 73 -8.41 15.03 3.23
C LEU A 73 -7.40 14.76 4.34
N GLU A 74 -7.71 13.82 5.23
CA GLU A 74 -6.76 13.32 6.20
C GLU A 74 -5.68 12.52 5.48
N LEU A 75 -4.68 13.22 4.93
CA LEU A 75 -3.41 12.61 4.56
C LEU A 75 -2.66 12.09 5.81
N ASP A 76 -3.03 12.58 7.00
CA ASP A 76 -2.58 12.06 8.28
C ASP A 76 -3.10 10.65 8.57
N GLY A 77 -4.04 10.11 7.77
CA GLY A 77 -4.33 8.68 7.72
C GLY A 77 -3.18 7.82 7.16
N MET A 78 -2.11 8.41 6.60
CA MET A 78 -0.82 7.75 6.38
C MET A 78 0.17 7.90 7.55
N ALA A 79 -0.20 8.68 8.55
CA ALA A 79 0.40 8.68 9.89
C ALA A 79 -0.64 8.15 10.87
N VAL A 80 -1.17 6.95 10.58
CA VAL A 80 -1.87 6.13 11.59
C VAL A 80 -1.01 6.18 12.86
N ASP A 81 -1.62 6.52 14.00
CA ASP A 81 -0.89 6.61 15.26
C ASP A 81 0.00 5.37 15.40
N ARG A 82 1.25 5.52 15.85
CA ARG A 82 2.26 4.46 15.66
C ARG A 82 1.83 3.13 16.31
N ALA A 83 0.93 3.22 17.29
CA ALA A 83 0.21 2.11 17.91
C ALA A 83 -0.94 1.56 17.03
N ASP A 84 -1.80 2.42 16.48
CA ASP A 84 -2.93 2.05 15.61
C ASP A 84 -2.46 1.48 14.25
N ALA A 85 -1.27 1.86 13.76
CA ALA A 85 -0.68 1.36 12.51
C ALA A 85 -0.16 -0.08 12.64
N MET A 86 0.14 -0.50 13.88
CA MET A 86 0.80 -1.76 14.14
C MET A 86 -0.11 -2.94 13.86
N ALA A 87 -1.38 -2.88 14.26
CA ALA A 87 -2.31 -3.99 14.07
C ALA A 87 -2.58 -4.29 12.57
N PRO A 88 -2.88 -3.29 11.72
CA PRO A 88 -2.95 -3.50 10.27
C PRO A 88 -1.63 -4.02 9.68
N ALA A 89 -0.48 -3.51 10.13
CA ALA A 89 0.83 -3.94 9.63
C ALA A 89 1.18 -5.38 10.01
N GLU A 90 0.86 -5.77 11.23
CA GLU A 90 0.99 -7.14 11.68
C GLU A 90 0.09 -8.07 10.88
N GLN A 91 -1.15 -7.68 10.61
CA GLN A 91 -2.06 -8.47 9.79
C GLN A 91 -1.54 -8.64 8.35
N VAL A 92 -1.02 -7.57 7.75
CA VAL A 92 -0.37 -7.64 6.43
C VAL A 92 0.84 -8.58 6.45
N ALA A 93 1.74 -8.43 7.43
CA ALA A 93 2.91 -9.28 7.59
C ALA A 93 2.52 -10.76 7.69
N ARG A 94 1.53 -11.07 8.54
CA ARG A 94 1.02 -12.43 8.71
C ARG A 94 0.39 -12.99 7.44
N GLN A 95 -0.36 -12.20 6.69
CA GLN A 95 -0.94 -12.66 5.42
C GLN A 95 0.13 -12.99 4.39
N LEU A 96 1.13 -12.11 4.24
CA LEU A 96 2.25 -12.35 3.34
C LEU A 96 3.03 -13.60 3.73
N LEU A 97 3.36 -13.76 5.01
CA LEU A 97 4.07 -14.93 5.53
C LEU A 97 3.28 -16.24 5.36
N ARG A 98 1.96 -16.24 5.61
CA ARG A 98 1.12 -17.42 5.36
C ARG A 98 1.12 -17.84 3.90
N ARG A 99 1.15 -16.86 2.99
CA ARG A 99 1.11 -17.11 1.55
C ARG A 99 2.45 -17.61 1.03
N THR A 100 3.56 -16.98 1.41
CA THR A 100 4.87 -17.21 0.76
C THR A 100 5.87 -17.95 1.63
N GLY A 101 5.61 -18.11 2.94
CA GLY A 101 6.54 -18.67 3.92
C GLY A 101 7.72 -17.75 4.28
N VAL A 102 8.25 -17.02 3.30
CA VAL A 102 9.33 -16.04 3.44
C VAL A 102 8.96 -14.72 2.77
N ILE A 103 9.20 -13.60 3.45
CA ILE A 103 8.91 -12.25 2.94
C ILE A 103 10.12 -11.34 3.05
N PHE A 104 10.29 -10.45 2.07
CA PHE A 104 11.30 -9.41 2.04
C PHE A 104 10.87 -8.30 1.08
N ARG A 105 11.63 -7.21 1.01
CA ARG A 105 11.20 -5.98 0.30
C ARG A 105 10.73 -6.21 -1.13
N ARG A 106 11.38 -7.09 -1.90
CA ARG A 106 10.97 -7.34 -3.30
C ARG A 106 9.67 -8.13 -3.43
N THR A 107 9.42 -9.11 -2.56
CA THR A 107 8.14 -9.85 -2.60
C THR A 107 7.00 -8.94 -2.18
N HIS A 108 7.20 -8.07 -1.19
CA HIS A 108 6.23 -7.03 -0.81
C HIS A 108 5.91 -6.07 -1.96
N ALA A 109 6.93 -5.60 -2.69
CA ALA A 109 6.75 -4.62 -3.77
C ALA A 109 5.84 -5.11 -4.92
N ARG A 110 5.70 -6.44 -5.09
CA ARG A 110 4.82 -7.06 -6.09
C ARG A 110 3.34 -6.89 -5.77
N GLU A 111 2.98 -6.95 -4.49
CA GLU A 111 1.61 -7.18 -4.03
C GLU A 111 0.70 -5.94 -4.11
N ARG A 112 1.23 -4.80 -4.58
CA ARG A 112 0.53 -3.50 -4.65
C ARG A 112 -0.19 -3.16 -3.33
N ILE A 113 0.45 -3.48 -2.20
CA ILE A 113 -0.08 -3.19 -0.87
C ILE A 113 0.15 -1.71 -0.59
N ALA A 114 -0.91 -1.02 -0.15
CA ALA A 114 -0.85 0.42 0.17
C ALA A 114 0.07 0.73 1.35
N MET A 115 0.33 -0.27 2.20
CA MET A 115 1.21 -0.15 3.34
C MET A 115 2.69 -0.11 2.94
N PRO A 116 3.48 0.85 3.46
CA PRO A 116 4.92 0.88 3.22
C PRO A 116 5.65 -0.33 3.82
N TRP A 117 6.69 -0.81 3.12
CA TRP A 117 7.56 -1.91 3.61
C TRP A 117 8.13 -1.64 5.01
N ARG A 118 8.43 -0.38 5.34
CA ARG A 118 8.99 -0.01 6.65
C ARG A 118 8.07 -0.42 7.81
N ASP A 119 6.77 -0.29 7.64
CA ASP A 119 5.80 -0.54 8.70
C ASP A 119 5.55 -2.05 8.83
N VAL A 120 5.48 -2.76 7.71
CA VAL A 120 5.48 -4.23 7.67
C VAL A 120 6.75 -4.81 8.32
N ALA A 121 7.93 -4.29 7.97
CA ALA A 121 9.20 -4.74 8.56
C ALA A 121 9.26 -4.48 10.07
N ARG A 122 8.71 -3.34 10.54
CA ARG A 122 8.60 -3.09 11.98
C ARG A 122 7.68 -4.11 12.67
N ALA A 123 6.54 -4.43 12.08
CA ALA A 123 5.65 -5.47 12.60
C ALA A 123 6.34 -6.84 12.62
N CYS A 124 7.13 -7.17 11.59
CA CYS A 124 7.93 -8.38 11.57
C CYS A 124 8.93 -8.45 12.73
N ARG A 125 9.62 -7.35 13.09
CA ARG A 125 10.51 -7.33 14.26
C ARG A 125 9.77 -7.58 15.58
N VAL A 126 8.54 -7.09 15.70
CA VAL A 126 7.68 -7.38 16.87
C VAL A 126 7.30 -8.85 16.91
N LEU A 127 6.88 -9.42 15.78
CA LEU A 127 6.58 -10.85 15.65
C LEU A 127 7.80 -11.74 15.93
N GLU A 128 8.99 -11.31 15.51
CA GLU A 128 10.25 -11.98 15.79
C GLU A 128 10.59 -11.93 17.29
N ALA A 129 10.43 -10.77 17.93
CA ALA A 129 10.63 -10.62 19.38
C ALA A 129 9.68 -11.51 20.19
N ARG A 130 8.47 -11.78 19.66
CA ARG A 130 7.52 -12.76 20.22
C ARG A 130 7.87 -14.22 19.90
N GLY A 131 8.87 -14.46 19.05
CA GLY A 131 9.32 -15.79 18.63
C GLY A 131 8.43 -16.46 17.58
N GLU A 132 7.46 -15.75 17.01
CA GLU A 132 6.50 -16.28 16.04
C GLU A 132 7.11 -16.48 14.64
N ILE A 133 8.11 -15.66 14.32
CA ILE A 133 8.85 -15.68 13.04
C ILE A 133 10.35 -15.55 13.32
N ARG A 134 11.19 -15.71 12.29
CA ARG A 134 12.63 -15.46 12.39
C ARG A 134 13.08 -14.49 11.32
N GLY A 135 13.87 -13.49 11.73
CA GLY A 135 14.66 -12.66 10.84
C GLY A 135 15.93 -13.38 10.40
N GLY A 136 16.37 -13.12 9.17
CA GLY A 136 17.59 -13.72 8.63
C GLY A 136 17.78 -13.48 7.14
N ARG A 137 18.60 -14.33 6.52
CA ARG A 137 18.83 -14.36 5.07
C ARG A 137 18.54 -15.76 4.60
N PHE A 138 17.39 -15.98 3.97
CA PHE A 138 16.92 -17.30 3.57
C PHE A 138 17.02 -17.53 2.06
N VAL A 139 16.92 -16.43 1.29
CA VAL A 139 16.97 -16.42 -0.17
C VAL A 139 18.22 -15.66 -0.63
N ALA A 140 19.04 -16.28 -1.48
CA ALA A 140 20.21 -15.64 -2.08
C ALA A 140 19.84 -14.56 -3.11
N GLY A 141 20.79 -13.68 -3.43
CA GLY A 141 20.62 -12.70 -4.51
C GLY A 141 19.71 -11.52 -4.17
N PHE A 142 19.21 -11.46 -2.93
CA PHE A 142 18.43 -10.33 -2.43
C PHE A 142 19.05 -9.75 -1.18
N ASP A 143 19.14 -8.42 -1.17
CA ASP A 143 19.62 -7.64 -0.04
C ASP A 143 18.51 -7.25 0.93
N GLY A 144 18.93 -6.91 2.14
CA GLY A 144 18.07 -6.49 3.22
C GLY A 144 17.59 -7.64 4.13
N GLU A 145 16.83 -7.25 5.14
CA GLU A 145 16.21 -8.16 6.10
C GLU A 145 15.14 -9.02 5.42
N GLN A 146 15.14 -10.32 5.75
CA GLN A 146 14.12 -11.26 5.35
C GLN A 146 13.50 -11.88 6.59
N TYR A 147 12.23 -12.24 6.50
CA TYR A 147 11.49 -12.83 7.60
C TYR A 147 10.81 -14.11 7.14
N ALA A 148 10.91 -15.17 7.94
CA ALA A 148 10.36 -16.48 7.60
C ALA A 148 9.59 -17.10 8.77
N LEU A 149 8.56 -17.89 8.42
CA LEU A 149 7.91 -18.79 9.37
C LEU A 149 8.90 -19.90 9.81
N PRO A 150 8.85 -20.36 11.07
CA PRO A 150 9.69 -21.47 11.54
C PRO A 150 9.60 -22.73 10.66
N ASP A 151 8.38 -23.06 10.22
CA ASP A 151 8.14 -24.21 9.34
C ASP A 151 8.74 -24.01 7.95
N ALA A 152 8.69 -22.78 7.41
CA ALA A 152 9.32 -22.45 6.14
C ALA A 152 10.85 -22.65 6.21
N ILE A 153 11.49 -22.28 7.32
CA ILE A 153 12.93 -22.49 7.53
C ILE A 153 13.26 -23.99 7.55
N THR A 154 12.43 -24.79 8.20
CA THR A 154 12.58 -26.25 8.23
C THR A 154 12.51 -26.84 6.82
N LEU A 155 11.53 -26.39 6.02
CA LEU A 155 11.40 -26.80 4.62
C LEU A 155 12.60 -26.36 3.78
N LEU A 156 13.05 -25.11 3.91
CA LEU A 156 14.21 -24.61 3.18
C LEU A 156 15.48 -25.38 3.51
N ARG A 157 15.71 -25.69 4.79
CA ARG A 157 16.85 -26.54 5.22
C ARG A 157 16.75 -27.95 4.66
N ARG A 158 15.54 -28.51 4.59
CA ARG A 158 15.30 -29.82 3.97
C ARG A 158 15.62 -29.79 2.48
N VAL A 159 15.10 -28.81 1.73
CA VAL A 159 15.39 -28.64 0.30
C VAL A 159 16.89 -28.48 0.07
N ARG A 160 17.59 -27.67 0.89
CA ARG A 160 19.05 -27.51 0.83
C ARG A 160 19.81 -28.83 0.98
N ARG A 161 19.37 -29.73 1.87
CA ARG A 161 20.02 -31.03 2.10
C ARG A 161 19.75 -32.03 0.97
N GLU A 162 18.54 -32.00 0.40
CA GLU A 162 18.13 -32.91 -0.67
C GLU A 162 18.74 -32.52 -2.03
N GLY A 163 19.27 -31.30 -2.18
CA GLY A 163 19.99 -30.86 -3.37
C GLY A 163 19.07 -30.35 -4.47
N GLU A 164 19.51 -30.47 -5.73
CA GLU A 164 18.72 -30.04 -6.89
C GLU A 164 17.42 -30.84 -7.00
N ARG A 165 16.30 -30.11 -6.99
CA ARG A 165 14.98 -30.66 -7.26
C ARG A 165 14.55 -30.28 -8.68
N ALA A 166 13.72 -31.13 -9.28
CA ALA A 166 13.04 -30.81 -10.53
C ALA A 166 12.30 -29.47 -10.39
N ALA A 167 12.37 -28.67 -11.44
CA ALA A 167 11.70 -27.39 -11.47
C ALA A 167 10.18 -27.57 -11.33
N VAL A 168 9.54 -26.67 -10.57
CA VAL A 168 8.11 -26.74 -10.30
C VAL A 168 7.37 -25.87 -11.30
N GLU A 169 6.32 -26.42 -11.91
CA GLU A 169 5.40 -25.67 -12.75
C GLU A 169 4.37 -24.92 -11.90
N VAL A 170 4.31 -23.60 -12.06
CA VAL A 170 3.42 -22.69 -11.33
C VAL A 170 2.50 -21.97 -12.32
N ALA A 171 1.19 -21.96 -12.08
CA ALA A 171 0.25 -21.28 -12.98
C ALA A 171 0.53 -19.76 -13.04
N PRO A 172 0.34 -19.07 -14.18
CA PRO A 172 0.62 -17.62 -14.29
C PRO A 172 -0.24 -16.73 -13.38
N GLY A 173 -1.44 -17.21 -13.03
CA GLY A 173 -2.31 -16.55 -12.07
C GLY A 173 -2.01 -16.92 -10.62
N ASP A 174 -1.06 -17.82 -10.39
CA ASP A 174 -0.76 -18.28 -9.05
C ASP A 174 -0.05 -17.17 -8.26
N PRO A 175 -0.52 -16.87 -7.04
CA PRO A 175 0.17 -15.97 -6.13
C PRO A 175 1.67 -16.26 -5.89
N LEU A 176 2.14 -17.48 -6.13
CA LEU A 176 3.52 -17.93 -5.94
C LEU A 176 4.38 -17.85 -7.22
N ASP A 177 3.85 -17.35 -8.33
CA ASP A 177 4.63 -17.18 -9.56
C ASP A 177 5.63 -16.02 -9.45
N PHE A 178 6.76 -16.21 -8.77
CA PHE A 178 7.77 -15.18 -8.56
C PHE A 178 8.76 -14.97 -9.72
N ARG A 179 8.41 -15.36 -10.95
CA ARG A 179 9.26 -15.08 -12.13
C ARG A 179 9.51 -13.58 -12.30
N GLY A 180 10.72 -13.24 -12.73
CA GLY A 180 11.20 -11.86 -12.83
C GLY A 180 11.46 -11.18 -11.47
N ILE A 181 11.21 -11.88 -10.36
CA ILE A 181 11.52 -11.42 -9.00
C ILE A 181 12.56 -12.33 -8.39
N LEU A 182 12.23 -13.60 -8.14
CA LEU A 182 13.10 -14.61 -7.53
C LEU A 182 14.01 -15.31 -8.55
N THR A 183 13.52 -15.47 -9.78
CA THR A 183 14.29 -16.03 -10.89
C THR A 183 14.57 -14.93 -11.92
N PRO A 184 15.85 -14.68 -12.25
CA PRO A 184 16.25 -13.62 -13.18
C PRO A 184 16.01 -13.96 -14.66
N GLU A 185 15.57 -15.17 -15.00
CA GLU A 185 15.37 -15.55 -16.40
C GLU A 185 14.15 -14.82 -17.02
N PRO A 186 14.35 -14.08 -18.13
CA PRO A 186 13.24 -13.49 -18.87
C PRO A 186 12.41 -14.59 -19.55
N MET A 187 11.10 -14.36 -19.63
CA MET A 187 10.17 -15.23 -20.36
C MET A 187 10.59 -15.29 -21.83
N PRO A 188 10.81 -16.48 -22.44
CA PRO A 188 11.11 -16.55 -23.86
C PRO A 188 9.93 -15.98 -24.68
N PRO A 189 10.19 -15.15 -25.70
CA PRO A 189 9.13 -14.54 -26.50
C PRO A 189 8.31 -15.63 -27.20
N GLY A 190 6.99 -15.60 -27.01
CA GLY A 190 6.05 -16.55 -27.62
C GLY A 190 5.53 -17.66 -26.69
N ALA A 191 6.00 -17.74 -25.44
CA ALA A 191 5.45 -18.67 -24.48
C ALA A 191 4.14 -18.14 -23.88
N HIS A 192 2.99 -18.53 -24.44
CA HIS A 192 1.72 -18.52 -23.70
C HIS A 192 1.77 -19.68 -22.70
N ALA A 193 2.57 -19.54 -21.65
CA ALA A 193 2.84 -20.63 -20.74
C ALA A 193 1.64 -20.82 -19.81
N ILE A 194 0.90 -21.91 -20.00
CA ILE A 194 -0.21 -22.36 -19.15
C ILE A 194 0.28 -22.71 -17.73
N ALA A 195 1.60 -22.94 -17.60
CA ALA A 195 2.32 -23.12 -16.34
C ALA A 195 3.80 -22.71 -16.51
N SER A 196 4.45 -22.41 -15.39
CA SER A 196 5.70 -21.66 -15.35
C SER A 196 6.76 -22.40 -14.56
N THR A 197 7.84 -22.77 -15.23
CA THR A 197 8.93 -23.53 -14.60
C THR A 197 9.79 -22.62 -13.73
N VAL A 198 9.74 -22.78 -12.41
CA VAL A 198 10.63 -22.10 -11.46
C VAL A 198 11.84 -23.00 -11.23
N ALA A 199 13.00 -22.63 -11.78
CA ALA A 199 14.28 -23.26 -11.44
C ALA A 199 14.55 -23.07 -9.94
N PRO A 200 15.14 -24.06 -9.23
CA PRO A 200 15.42 -23.94 -7.81
C PRO A 200 16.40 -22.77 -7.56
N GLY A 201 15.86 -21.63 -7.14
CA GLY A 201 16.64 -20.47 -6.71
C GLY A 201 17.44 -20.80 -5.45
N VAL A 202 18.69 -20.36 -5.42
CA VAL A 202 19.69 -20.65 -4.37
C VAL A 202 19.13 -20.30 -2.99
N ILE A 203 18.81 -21.33 -2.21
CA ILE A 203 18.50 -21.23 -0.78
C ILE A 203 19.80 -20.95 -0.04
N VAL A 204 19.93 -19.78 0.58
CA VAL A 204 21.08 -19.47 1.44
C VAL A 204 20.68 -19.65 2.90
N GLY A 205 21.52 -20.44 3.59
CA GLY A 205 21.85 -20.33 5.02
C GLY A 205 20.80 -19.81 6.01
N ALA A 206 20.19 -20.75 6.73
CA ALA A 206 20.12 -20.65 8.18
C ALA A 206 20.78 -21.87 8.81
#